data_AF-A0A2E9F3K6-F1
#
_entry.id   AF-A0A2E9F3K6-F1
#
_cell.length_a   1.000
_cell.length_b   1.000
_cell.length_c   1.000
_cell.angle_alpha   90.00
_cell.angle_beta   90.00
_cell.angle_gamma   90.00
#
_symmetry.space_group_name_H-M   'P 1'
#
loop_
_entity.id
_entity.type
_entity.pdbx_description
1 polymer ?
#
loop_
_entity_poly.entity_id
_entity_poly.type
_entity_poly.pdbx_seq_one_letter_code
_entity_poly.pdbx_strand_id
1 'polypeptide(L)' 'MTFGIGQYQKIESLTIYWPNGTVQRLENISVNQQITVVEETQQ' A
#
# COMPACT_ATOMS: atom_id res chain seq x y z
N MET A 1 -7.23 -24.55 4.23
CA MET A 1 -6.17 -23.53 4.07
C MET A 1 -6.63 -22.57 3.00
N THR A 2 -6.80 -21.30 3.35
CA THR A 2 -7.17 -20.25 2.40
C THR A 2 -5.90 -19.48 2.06
N PHE A 3 -5.55 -19.35 0.79
CA PHE A 3 -4.53 -18.40 0.35
C PHE A 3 -5.21 -17.04 0.17
N GLY A 4 -4.64 -15.97 0.71
CA GLY A 4 -5.18 -14.60 0.61
C GLY A 4 -5.54 -13.97 1.96
N ILE A 5 -6.37 -12.92 1.92
CA ILE A 5 -6.72 -12.07 3.08
C ILE A 5 -7.88 -12.60 3.93
N GLY A 6 -8.48 -13.75 3.59
CA GLY A 6 -9.58 -14.34 4.37
C GLY A 6 -10.74 -13.35 4.63
N GLN A 7 -10.98 -13.03 5.91
CA GLN A 7 -11.99 -12.07 6.35
C GLN A 7 -11.41 -10.70 6.75
N TYR A 8 -10.11 -10.46 6.53
CA TYR A 8 -9.48 -9.19 6.86
C TYR A 8 -10.00 -8.08 5.94
N GLN A 9 -10.53 -7.03 6.56
CA GLN A 9 -11.11 -5.88 5.85
C GLN A 9 -10.10 -4.75 5.61
N LYS A 10 -8.89 -4.87 6.20
CA LYS A 10 -7.83 -3.87 6.11
C LYS A 10 -6.46 -4.50 5.93
N ILE A 11 -5.63 -3.81 5.16
CA ILE A 11 -4.19 -4.00 5.06
C ILE A 11 -3.55 -3.08 6.11
N GLU A 12 -2.70 -3.64 6.97
CA GLU A 12 -2.01 -2.87 8.00
C GLU A 12 -1.05 -1.86 7.38
N SER A 13 -0.20 -2.32 6.44
CA SER A 13 0.77 -1.48 5.75
C SER A 13 0.99 -1.91 4.30
N LEU A 14 1.11 -0.94 3.40
CA LEU A 14 1.60 -1.07 2.04
C LEU A 14 2.81 -0.17 1.87
N THR A 15 3.96 -0.76 1.55
CA THR A 15 5.22 -0.04 1.35
C THR A 15 5.60 -0.04 -0.12
N ILE A 16 5.88 1.14 -0.65
CA ILE A 16 6.31 1.36 -2.04
C ILE A 16 7.74 1.90 -2.01
N TYR A 17 8.63 1.22 -2.73
CA TYR A 17 10.01 1.64 -2.92
C TYR A 17 10.14 2.25 -4.32
N TRP A 18 10.38 3.55 -4.37
CA TRP A 18 10.51 4.29 -5.63
C TRP A 18 11.95 4.26 -6.16
N PRO A 19 12.18 4.34 -7.49
CA PRO A 19 13.52 4.33 -8.08
C PRO A 19 14.40 5.49 -7.62
N ASN A 20 13.82 6.63 -7.23
CA ASN A 20 14.54 7.78 -6.70
C ASN A 20 15.06 7.56 -5.26
N GLY A 21 14.77 6.41 -4.64
CA GLY A 21 15.16 6.07 -3.27
C GLY A 21 14.15 6.46 -2.20
N THR A 22 13.06 7.12 -2.56
CA THR A 22 11.97 7.48 -1.63
C THR A 22 11.16 6.24 -1.27
N VAL A 23 10.79 6.13 0.01
CA VAL A 23 9.92 5.07 0.52
C VAL A 23 8.59 5.68 0.94
N GLN A 24 7.52 5.27 0.28
CA GLN A 24 6.16 5.70 0.63
C GLN A 24 5.46 4.58 1.40
N ARG A 25 4.92 4.90 2.57
CA ARG A 25 4.20 3.96 3.43
C ARG A 25 2.75 4.40 3.59
N LEU A 26 1.84 3.52 3.19
CA LEU A 26 0.40 3.68 3.36
C LEU A 26 -0.06 2.71 4.46
N GLU A 27 -0.89 3.16 5.38
CA GLU A 27 -1.35 2.36 6.51
C GLU A 27 -2.88 2.33 6.59
N ASN A 28 -3.43 1.30 7.21
CA ASN A 28 -4.87 1.15 7.45
C ASN A 28 -5.73 1.23 6.18
N ILE A 29 -5.21 0.71 5.07
CA ILE A 29 -5.88 0.70 3.78
C ILE A 29 -7.00 -0.34 3.79
N SER A 30 -8.22 0.02 3.38
CA SER A 30 -9.28 -1.01 3.31
C SER A 30 -9.07 -1.88 2.07
N VAL A 31 -9.49 -3.14 2.13
CA VAL A 31 -9.35 -4.06 1.00
C VAL A 31 -10.35 -3.71 -0.11
N ASN A 32 -10.20 -4.32 -1.29
CA ASN A 32 -11.13 -4.19 -2.43
C ASN A 32 -11.28 -2.76 -2.97
N GLN A 33 -10.21 -1.97 -2.98
CA GLN A 33 -10.20 -0.62 -3.55
C GLN A 33 -9.03 -0.43 -4.52
N GLN A 34 -9.22 0.50 -5.45
CA GLN A 34 -8.18 0.96 -6.36
C GLN A 34 -7.59 2.26 -5.83
N ILE A 35 -6.27 2.30 -5.72
CA ILE A 35 -5.53 3.46 -5.20
C ILE A 35 -4.56 3.91 -6.28
N THR A 36 -4.59 5.20 -6.59
CA THR A 36 -3.58 5.85 -7.43
C THR A 36 -2.50 6.41 -6.52
N VAL A 37 -1.26 6.01 -6.76
CA VAL A 37 -0.07 6.51 -6.05
C VAL A 37 0.77 7.32 -7.03
N VAL A 38 1.36 8.41 -6.55
CA VAL A 38 2.25 9.27 -7.32
C VAL A 38 3.58 9.31 -6.58
N GLU A 39 4.66 9.12 -7.32
CA GLU A 39 6.01 9.27 -6.77
C GLU A 39 6.16 10.69 -6.21
N GLU A 40 6.40 10.80 -4.91
CA GLU A 40 6.69 12.08 -4.30
C GLU A 40 8.05 12.56 -4.83
N THR A 41 8.02 13.68 -5.53
CA THR A 41 9.23 14.45 -5.79
C THR A 41 9.42 15.35 -4.58
N GLN A 42 10.58 15.26 -3.93
CA GLN A 42 10.96 16.28 -2.95
C GLN A 42 10.96 17.63 -3.69
N GLN A 43 10.04 18.51 -3.30
CA GLN A 43 9.96 19.88 -3.82
C GLN A 43 11.15 20.70 -3.36
#